data_AF-A0A662HI79-F1
#
_entry.id   AF-A0A662HI79-F1
#
_cell.length_a   1.000
_cell.length_b   1.000
_cell.length_c   1.000
_cell.angle_alpha   90.00
_cell.angle_beta   90.00
_cell.angle_gamma   90.00
#
_symmetry.space_group_name_H-M   'P 1'
#
loop_
_entity.id
_entity.type
_entity.pdbx_description
1 polymer ?
#
loop_
_entity_poly.entity_id
_entity_poly.type
_entity_poly.pdbx_seq_one_letter_code
_entity_poly.pdbx_strand_id
1 'polypeptide(L)'
;YITLGLGTWSQELSLKITKPTLDGGYNTARTLPILVHSGVESIDAAKAFPNGTFLINVILDQAEEYGIRWVIVGDKTLETVVAEKGFRKVHEVDWVTIWEQENYVKGFLRTYRVYDRRDLLWGIVPLTILSLTVILNIWYRLWRRK
;
A
#
# COMPACT_ATOMS: atom_id res chain seq x y z
N TYR A 1 2.26 0.80 -8.20
CA TYR A 1 2.86 -0.50 -8.55
C TYR A 1 2.19 -1.56 -7.70
N ILE A 2 2.45 -2.84 -7.95
CA ILE A 2 2.12 -3.93 -7.01
C ILE A 2 3.35 -4.82 -6.85
N THR A 3 3.38 -5.57 -5.75
CA THR A 3 4.41 -6.59 -5.51
C THR A 3 3.73 -7.96 -5.45
N LEU A 4 4.46 -9.01 -5.82
CA LEU A 4 3.97 -10.38 -5.85
C LEU A 4 5.04 -11.31 -5.26
N GLY A 5 4.87 -11.74 -4.01
CA GLY A 5 5.77 -12.67 -3.34
C GLY A 5 7.09 -12.07 -2.83
N LEU A 6 7.14 -10.77 -2.52
CA LEU A 6 8.32 -10.16 -1.89
C LEU A 6 8.37 -10.37 -0.36
N GLY A 7 7.25 -10.68 0.28
CA GLY A 7 7.15 -10.81 1.73
C GLY A 7 7.49 -9.50 2.44
N THR A 8 8.33 -9.56 3.47
CA THR A 8 8.73 -8.38 4.26
C THR A 8 9.45 -7.31 3.44
N TRP A 9 10.11 -7.70 2.34
CA TRP A 9 10.82 -6.76 1.46
C TRP A 9 9.87 -5.79 0.74
N SER A 10 8.59 -6.14 0.57
CA SER A 10 7.58 -5.22 0.00
C SER A 10 7.43 -3.95 0.84
N GLN A 11 7.48 -4.08 2.16
CA GLN A 11 7.38 -2.96 3.09
C GLN A 11 8.64 -2.09 3.05
N GLU A 12 9.83 -2.69 3.07
CA GLU A 12 11.08 -1.94 2.94
C GLU A 12 11.16 -1.18 1.62
N LEU A 13 10.71 -1.79 0.53
CA LEU A 13 10.65 -1.16 -0.78
C LEU A 13 9.75 0.08 -0.75
N SER A 14 8.57 -0.02 -0.11
CA SER A 14 7.62 1.11 0.00
C SER A 14 8.21 2.32 0.73
N LEU A 15 9.17 2.12 1.63
CA LEU A 15 9.87 3.20 2.35
C LEU A 15 10.98 3.83 1.51
N LYS A 16 11.56 3.10 0.55
CA LYS A 16 12.71 3.53 -0.25
C LYS A 16 12.31 4.27 -1.53
N ILE A 17 11.06 4.18 -1.97
CA ILE A 17 10.61 4.75 -3.25
C ILE A 17 9.45 5.73 -3.07
N THR A 18 9.33 6.68 -4.00
CA THR A 18 8.27 7.72 -3.97
C THR A 18 7.00 7.31 -4.70
N LYS A 19 7.03 6.21 -5.46
CA LYS A 19 5.85 5.66 -6.12
C LYS A 19 5.01 4.90 -5.08
N PRO A 20 3.67 4.98 -5.10
CA PRO A 20 2.83 4.20 -4.20
C PRO A 20 2.52 2.80 -4.75
N THR A 21 2.35 1.82 -3.86
CA THR A 21 1.71 0.53 -4.19
C THR A 21 0.19 0.67 -4.15
N LEU A 22 -0.52 -0.15 -4.93
CA LEU A 22 -1.99 -0.12 -5.03
C LEU A 22 -2.66 -0.40 -3.68
N ASP A 23 -2.21 -1.44 -2.98
CA ASP A 23 -2.74 -1.83 -1.67
C ASP A 23 -2.14 -1.00 -0.53
N GLY A 24 -0.96 -0.39 -0.70
CA GLY A 24 -0.31 0.41 0.34
C GLY A 24 0.19 -0.48 1.48
N GLY A 25 -0.72 -0.70 2.41
CA GLY A 25 -0.66 -1.64 3.51
C GLY A 25 -2.09 -1.94 3.95
N TYR A 26 -2.28 -2.73 5.00
CA TYR A 26 -3.61 -3.25 5.36
C TYR A 26 -4.71 -2.19 5.41
N ASN A 27 -4.45 -1.02 6.01
CA ASN A 27 -5.45 0.05 6.14
C ASN A 27 -5.89 0.66 4.80
N THR A 28 -4.95 0.86 3.87
CA THR A 28 -5.26 1.41 2.54
C THR A 28 -5.92 0.34 1.67
N ALA A 29 -5.49 -0.92 1.80
CA ALA A 29 -6.09 -2.05 1.08
C ALA A 29 -7.60 -2.16 1.34
N ARG A 30 -8.07 -1.86 2.56
CA ARG A 30 -9.50 -1.90 2.91
C ARG A 30 -10.33 -0.75 2.33
N THR A 31 -9.72 0.18 1.59
CA THR A 31 -10.45 1.18 0.80
C THR A 31 -10.82 0.67 -0.59
N LEU A 32 -10.19 -0.42 -1.05
CA LEU A 32 -10.43 -1.01 -2.36
C LEU A 32 -11.48 -2.13 -2.24
N PRO A 33 -12.67 -2.00 -2.86
CA PRO A 33 -13.73 -3.00 -2.76
C PRO A 33 -13.26 -4.41 -3.16
N ILE A 34 -12.44 -4.50 -4.21
CA ILE A 34 -11.88 -5.77 -4.68
C ILE A 34 -11.06 -6.48 -3.59
N LEU A 35 -10.28 -5.75 -2.80
CA LEU A 35 -9.50 -6.32 -1.71
C LEU A 35 -10.37 -6.61 -0.48
N VAL A 36 -11.35 -5.76 -0.18
CA VAL A 36 -12.32 -5.97 0.91
C VAL A 36 -13.09 -7.29 0.72
N HIS A 37 -13.58 -7.55 -0.49
CA HIS A 37 -14.38 -8.75 -0.79
C HIS A 37 -13.55 -10.00 -1.08
N SER A 38 -12.26 -9.87 -1.39
CA SER A 38 -11.39 -11.01 -1.72
C SER A 38 -11.07 -11.94 -0.55
N GLY A 39 -11.10 -11.42 0.69
CA GLY A 39 -10.62 -12.14 1.87
C GLY A 39 -9.09 -12.28 1.95
N VAL A 40 -8.35 -11.68 1.01
CA VAL A 40 -6.89 -11.67 0.99
C VAL A 40 -6.36 -10.56 1.89
N GLU A 41 -5.22 -10.79 2.54
CA GLU A 41 -4.57 -9.79 3.41
C GLU A 41 -3.92 -8.65 2.60
N SER A 42 -3.07 -9.00 1.63
CA SER A 42 -2.31 -8.10 0.76
C SER A 42 -2.15 -8.67 -0.65
N ILE A 43 -1.90 -7.83 -1.64
CA ILE A 43 -1.67 -8.29 -3.03
C ILE A 43 -0.39 -9.13 -3.09
N ASP A 44 0.63 -8.75 -2.33
CA ASP A 44 1.91 -9.44 -2.26
C ASP A 44 1.78 -10.91 -1.82
N ALA A 45 0.97 -11.15 -0.80
CA ALA A 45 0.75 -12.48 -0.24
C ALA A 45 -0.42 -13.22 -0.90
N ALA A 46 -1.06 -12.65 -1.94
CA ALA A 46 -2.31 -13.15 -2.47
C ALA A 46 -2.26 -14.63 -2.83
N LYS A 47 -1.18 -15.10 -3.48
CA LYS A 47 -1.00 -16.51 -3.89
C LYS A 47 -1.20 -17.52 -2.75
N ALA A 48 -0.95 -17.15 -1.49
CA ALA A 48 -1.13 -18.04 -0.34
C ALA A 48 -2.61 -18.26 0.06
N PHE A 49 -3.54 -17.51 -0.52
CA PHE A 49 -4.98 -17.58 -0.21
C PHE A 49 -5.73 -18.41 -1.26
N PRO A 50 -6.83 -19.12 -0.88
CA PRO A 50 -7.61 -19.92 -1.81
C PRO A 50 -8.10 -19.17 -3.06
N ASN A 51 -8.50 -17.90 -2.90
CA ASN A 51 -8.97 -17.03 -3.99
C ASN A 51 -7.87 -16.10 -4.54
N GLY A 52 -6.63 -16.31 -4.11
CA GLY A 52 -5.49 -15.45 -4.37
C GLY A 52 -5.12 -15.33 -5.84
N THR A 53 -4.99 -16.47 -6.51
CA THR A 53 -4.64 -16.52 -7.94
C THR A 53 -5.72 -15.84 -8.79
N PHE A 54 -6.99 -16.00 -8.44
CA PHE A 54 -8.09 -15.30 -9.10
C PHE A 54 -7.98 -13.79 -8.91
N LEU A 55 -7.75 -13.33 -7.67
CA LEU A 55 -7.54 -11.91 -7.36
C LEU A 55 -6.38 -11.31 -8.18
N ILE A 56 -5.23 -11.99 -8.23
CA ILE A 56 -4.07 -11.55 -9.01
C ILE A 56 -4.45 -11.39 -10.49
N ASN A 57 -5.14 -12.38 -11.06
CA ASN A 57 -5.57 -12.32 -12.46
C ASN A 57 -6.48 -11.12 -12.73
N VAL A 58 -7.50 -10.90 -11.89
CA VAL A 58 -8.42 -9.77 -12.04
C VAL A 58 -7.69 -8.43 -11.93
N ILE A 59 -6.78 -8.29 -10.97
CA ILE A 59 -5.99 -7.06 -10.80
C ILE A 59 -5.11 -6.79 -12.02
N LEU A 60 -4.46 -7.82 -12.57
CA LEU A 60 -3.60 -7.68 -13.75
C LEU A 60 -4.42 -7.43 -15.03
N ASP A 61 -5.59 -8.05 -15.18
CA ASP A 61 -6.51 -7.80 -16.31
C ASP A 61 -7.02 -6.35 -16.30
N GLN A 62 -7.29 -5.80 -15.12
CA GLN A 62 -7.74 -4.42 -14.93
C GLN A 62 -6.61 -3.47 -14.53
N ALA A 63 -5.36 -3.80 -14.87
CA ALA A 63 -4.19 -3.05 -14.41
C ALA A 63 -4.24 -1.56 -14.76
N GLU A 64 -4.76 -1.22 -15.94
CA GLU A 64 -4.93 0.17 -16.38
C GLU A 64 -5.93 0.94 -15.51
N GLU A 65 -7.07 0.32 -15.17
CA GLU A 65 -8.11 0.89 -14.31
C GLU A 65 -7.56 1.17 -12.90
N TYR A 66 -6.73 0.26 -12.39
CA TYR A 66 -6.06 0.42 -11.10
C TYR A 66 -4.81 1.31 -11.14
N GLY A 67 -4.44 1.84 -12.31
CA GLY A 67 -3.25 2.67 -12.47
C GLY A 67 -1.93 1.92 -12.19
N ILE A 68 -1.92 0.60 -12.39
CA ILE A 68 -0.75 -0.25 -12.21
C ILE A 68 0.14 -0.13 -13.44
N ARG A 69 1.26 0.59 -13.30
CA ARG A 69 2.32 0.62 -14.32
C ARG A 69 3.37 -0.47 -14.15
N TRP A 70 3.69 -0.81 -12.90
CA TRP A 70 4.79 -1.72 -12.58
C TRP A 70 4.31 -2.85 -11.68
N VAL A 71 4.79 -4.06 -11.98
CA VAL A 71 4.61 -5.28 -11.19
C VAL A 71 5.99 -5.81 -10.82
N ILE A 72 6.23 -5.97 -9.52
CA ILE A 72 7.51 -6.43 -8.98
C ILE A 72 7.30 -7.84 -8.44
N VAL A 73 7.93 -8.82 -9.09
CA VAL A 73 7.70 -10.23 -8.83
C VAL A 73 8.90 -10.80 -8.08
N GLY A 74 8.64 -11.34 -6.90
CA GLY A 74 9.59 -12.14 -6.12
C GLY A 74 9.35 -13.66 -6.26
N ASP A 75 8.11 -14.07 -6.54
CA ASP A 75 7.79 -15.47 -6.80
C ASP A 75 7.80 -15.74 -8.31
N LYS A 76 8.85 -16.42 -8.79
CA LYS A 76 9.04 -16.73 -10.22
C LYS A 76 7.88 -17.47 -10.86
N THR A 77 7.07 -18.21 -10.10
CA THR A 77 5.90 -18.91 -10.63
C THR A 77 4.80 -17.96 -11.11
N LEU A 78 4.81 -16.71 -10.67
CA LEU A 78 3.87 -15.67 -11.09
C LEU A 78 4.35 -14.89 -12.33
N GLU A 79 5.61 -15.07 -12.76
CA GLU A 79 6.13 -14.38 -13.96
C GLU A 79 5.34 -14.74 -15.22
N THR A 80 4.95 -16.01 -15.37
CA THR A 80 4.14 -16.46 -16.51
C THR A 80 2.81 -15.72 -16.56
N VAL A 81 2.13 -15.58 -15.42
CA VAL A 81 0.85 -14.87 -15.31
C VAL A 81 1.03 -13.40 -15.68
N VAL A 82 2.12 -12.75 -15.22
CA VAL A 82 2.40 -11.34 -15.53
C VAL A 82 2.70 -11.15 -17.02
N ALA A 83 3.48 -12.06 -17.62
CA ALA A 83 3.81 -12.03 -19.04
C ALA A 83 2.57 -12.22 -19.93
N GLU A 84 1.69 -13.16 -19.59
CA GLU A 84 0.44 -13.42 -20.32
C GLU A 84 -0.51 -12.21 -20.33
N LYS A 85 -0.41 -11.35 -19.31
CA LYS A 85 -1.21 -10.12 -19.18
C LYS A 85 -0.59 -8.93 -19.91
N GLY A 86 0.45 -9.15 -20.71
CA GLY A 86 1.03 -8.12 -21.59
C GLY A 86 2.02 -7.18 -20.92
N PHE A 87 2.47 -7.49 -19.70
CA PHE A 87 3.57 -6.76 -19.09
C PHE A 87 4.90 -7.21 -19.69
N ARG A 88 5.82 -6.27 -19.89
CA ARG A 88 7.16 -6.53 -20.41
C ARG A 88 8.17 -6.54 -19.27
N LYS A 89 9.03 -7.56 -19.20
CA LYS A 89 10.15 -7.62 -18.27
C LYS A 89 11.17 -6.52 -18.61
N VAL A 90 11.45 -5.64 -17.65
CA VAL A 90 12.36 -4.50 -17.81
C VAL A 90 13.68 -4.70 -17.09
N HIS A 91 13.64 -5.37 -15.94
CA HIS A 91 14.83 -5.59 -15.12
C HIS A 91 14.71 -6.87 -14.30
N GLU A 92 15.85 -7.48 -13.98
CA GLU A 92 15.97 -8.65 -13.12
C GLU A 92 17.19 -8.49 -12.22
N VAL A 93 17.01 -8.69 -10.93
CA VAL A 93 18.06 -8.66 -9.91
C VAL A 93 17.84 -9.84 -8.97
N ASP A 94 18.80 -10.76 -8.93
CA ASP A 94 18.76 -11.98 -8.12
C ASP A 94 17.47 -12.81 -8.33
N TRP A 95 16.54 -12.70 -7.39
CA TRP A 95 15.25 -13.42 -7.38
C TRP A 95 14.06 -12.51 -7.70
N VAL A 96 14.30 -11.21 -7.91
CA VAL A 96 13.26 -10.20 -8.16
C VAL A 96 13.27 -9.76 -9.61
N THR A 97 12.09 -9.73 -10.23
CA THR A 97 11.90 -9.24 -11.60
C THR A 97 10.93 -8.07 -11.63
N ILE A 98 11.24 -7.06 -12.44
CA ILE A 98 10.44 -5.86 -12.60
C ILE A 98 9.82 -5.88 -13.98
N TRP A 99 8.50 -5.76 -14.01
CA TRP A 99 7.67 -5.80 -15.20
C TRP A 99 6.93 -4.47 -15.36
N GLU A 100 6.79 -4.00 -16.60
CA GLU A 100 6.18 -2.72 -16.93
C GLU A 100 5.08 -2.87 -17.99
N GLN A 101 3.98 -2.15 -17.82
CA GLN A 101 2.92 -2.02 -18.82
C GLN A 101 3.28 -0.91 -19.81
N GLU A 102 3.43 -1.27 -21.09
CA GLU A 102 3.88 -0.35 -22.15
C GLU A 102 2.83 0.73 -22.47
N ASN A 103 1.55 0.35 -22.49
CA ASN A 103 0.42 1.26 -22.73
C ASN A 103 -0.17 1.82 -21.44
N TYR A 104 0.67 2.25 -20.50
CA TYR A 104 0.18 2.88 -19.28
C TYR A 104 -0.44 4.26 -19.60
N VAL A 105 -1.77 4.31 -19.65
CA VAL A 105 -2.50 5.56 -19.50
C VAL A 105 -2.56 5.86 -18.00
N LYS A 106 -2.38 7.13 -17.61
CA LYS A 106 -2.44 7.56 -16.22
C LYS A 106 -3.88 7.46 -15.69
N GLY A 107 -4.36 6.23 -15.49
CA GLY A 107 -5.62 5.89 -14.83
C GLY A 107 -5.51 6.28 -13.37
N PHE A 108 -6.10 7.42 -13.05
CA PHE A 108 -5.98 8.03 -11.73
C PHE A 108 -7.07 7.47 -10.82
N LEU A 109 -6.92 6.24 -10.32
CA LEU A 109 -7.52 5.94 -9.01
C LEU A 109 -6.73 6.73 -7.97
N ARG A 110 -7.31 7.85 -7.56
CA ARG A 110 -6.86 8.69 -6.44
C ARG A 110 -7.12 7.97 -5.10
N THR A 111 -6.82 6.67 -5.00
CA THR A 111 -6.92 5.92 -3.74
C THR A 111 -5.81 6.30 -2.79
N TYR A 112 -4.71 6.88 -3.28
CA TYR A 112 -3.69 7.44 -2.42
C TYR A 112 -4.06 8.86 -1.97
N ARG A 113 -4.40 9.00 -0.68
CA ARG A 113 -4.52 10.29 -0.01
C ARG A 113 -3.16 10.97 -0.06
N VAL A 114 -3.06 12.05 -0.85
CA VAL A 114 -1.89 12.92 -0.86
C VAL A 114 -1.83 13.61 0.50
N TYR A 115 -0.65 13.62 1.12
CA TYR A 115 -0.40 14.33 2.37
C TYR A 115 -0.98 15.75 2.30
N ASP A 116 -1.86 16.07 3.25
CA ASP A 116 -2.46 17.38 3.41
C ASP A 116 -1.85 18.06 4.63
N ARG A 117 -1.72 19.39 4.62
CA ARG A 117 -1.30 20.15 5.80
C ARG A 117 -2.22 19.88 7.00
N ARG A 118 -3.47 19.53 6.76
CA ARG A 118 -4.44 19.08 7.78
C ARG A 118 -4.02 17.79 8.50
N ASP A 119 -3.14 16.99 7.91
CA ASP A 119 -2.64 15.77 8.54
C ASP A 119 -1.75 16.07 9.76
N LEU A 120 -1.15 17.26 9.83
CA LEU A 120 -0.42 17.74 11.01
C LEU A 120 -1.32 17.85 12.24
N LEU A 121 -2.63 18.08 12.06
CA LEU A 121 -3.56 18.18 13.18
C LEU A 121 -3.65 16.87 13.96
N TRP A 122 -3.48 15.72 13.30
CA TRP A 122 -3.47 14.41 13.96
C TRP A 122 -2.28 14.21 14.91
N GLY A 123 -1.18 14.93 14.70
CA GLY A 123 -0.06 14.96 15.66
C GLY A 123 -0.22 16.06 16.71
N ILE A 124 -0.63 17.26 16.28
CA ILE A 124 -0.62 18.46 17.15
C ILE A 124 -1.79 18.46 18.13
N VAL A 125 -3.01 18.13 17.69
CA VAL A 125 -4.22 18.23 18.53
C VAL A 125 -4.16 17.27 19.74
N PRO A 126 -3.83 15.97 19.59
CA PRO A 126 -3.74 15.08 20.74
C PRO A 126 -2.66 15.50 21.75
N LEU A 127 -1.48 15.90 21.25
CA LEU A 127 -0.37 16.33 22.10
C LEU A 127 -0.68 17.63 22.85
N THR A 128 -1.35 18.58 22.21
CA THR A 128 -1.75 19.86 22.84
C THR A 128 -2.81 19.64 23.91
N ILE A 129 -3.83 18.82 23.65
CA ILE A 129 -4.85 18.45 24.64
C ILE A 129 -4.22 17.74 25.84
N LEU A 130 -3.33 16.76 25.59
CA LEU A 130 -2.61 16.05 26.65
C LEU A 130 -1.78 17.02 27.50
N SER A 131 -1.00 17.88 26.87
CA SER A 131 -0.15 18.87 27.55
C SER A 131 -0.99 19.82 28.40
N LEU A 132 -2.09 20.35 27.84
CA LEU A 132 -2.99 21.26 28.54
C LEU A 132 -3.62 20.58 29.76
N THR A 133 -4.05 19.33 29.63
CA THR A 133 -4.63 18.55 30.72
C THR A 133 -3.63 18.34 31.86
N VAL A 134 -2.38 18.03 31.55
CA VAL A 134 -1.30 17.86 32.54
C VAL A 134 -1.04 19.19 33.26
N ILE A 135 -0.92 20.30 32.53
CA ILE A 135 -0.68 21.63 33.10
C ILE A 135 -1.83 22.03 34.04
N LEU A 136 -3.08 21.87 33.61
CA LEU A 136 -4.26 22.19 34.42
C LEU A 136 -4.35 21.31 35.67
N ASN A 137 -3.99 20.02 35.58
CA ASN A 137 -4.00 19.13 36.73
C ASN A 137 -2.95 19.54 37.78
N ILE A 138 -1.73 19.85 37.34
CA ILE A 138 -0.66 20.33 38.22
C ILE A 138 -1.07 21.65 38.88
N TRP A 139 -1.59 22.58 38.08
CA TRP A 139 -2.05 23.88 38.57
C TRP A 139 -3.17 23.74 39.62
N TYR A 140 -4.18 22.91 39.34
CA TYR A 140 -5.27 22.62 40.28
C TYR A 140 -4.76 22.02 41.59
N ARG A 141 -3.81 21.07 41.54
CA ARG A 141 -3.21 20.47 42.73
C ARG A 141 -2.40 21.47 43.56
N LEU A 142 -1.69 22.39 42.91
CA LEU A 142 -0.93 23.44 43.59
C LEU A 142 -1.85 24.48 44.24
N TRP A 143 -2.95 24.83 43.56
CA TRP A 143 -3.94 25.77 44.10
C TRP A 143 -4.67 25.21 45.32
N ARG A 144 -5.07 23.93 45.31
CA ARG A 144 -5.70 23.24 46.46
C ARG A 144 -4.78 23.05 47.68
N ARG A 145 -3.47 23.20 47.52
CA ARG A 145 -2.49 23.09 48.63
C ARG A 145 -2.25 24.42 49.35
N LYS A 146 -2.72 25.53 48.79
CA LYS A 146 -2.81 26.83 49.47
C LYS A 146 -4.16 26.96 50.16
#